data_AF-A0A7M2C1P3-F1
#
_entry.id   AF-A0A7M2C1P3-F1
#
_cell.length_a   1.000
_cell.length_b   1.000
_cell.length_c   1.000
_cell.angle_alpha   90.00
_cell.angle_beta   90.00
_cell.angle_gamma   90.00
#
_symmetry.space_group_name_H-M   'P 1'
#
loop_
_entity.id
_entity.type
_entity.pdbx_description
1 polymer ?
#
loop_
_entity_poly.entity_id
_entity_poly.type
_entity_poly.pdbx_seq_one_letter_code
_entity_poly.pdbx_strand_id
1 'polypeptide(L)'
;MATLERPTRKNLSLTTQDLKDLELLKTSPAHRSALGELVGEQLVESSSEAAVMHAVWEAGVRSVREQIEADGYAAIAREQNPVERKSVSRRRRPHWADEG
;
A
#
# COMPACT_ATOMS: atom_id res chain seq x y z
N MET A 1 28.36 9.27 37.69
CA MET A 1 27.71 8.55 36.58
C MET A 1 27.06 9.59 35.68
N ALA A 2 27.56 9.78 34.46
CA ALA A 2 27.00 10.76 33.53
C ALA A 2 25.76 10.16 32.85
N THR A 3 24.60 10.79 33.04
CA THR A 3 23.36 10.49 32.32
C THR A 3 23.50 10.96 30.88
N LEU A 4 23.48 10.03 29.92
CA LEU A 4 23.39 10.36 28.50
C LEU A 4 22.05 11.05 28.24
N GLU A 5 22.07 12.28 27.76
CA GLU A 5 20.86 12.98 27.34
C GLU A 5 20.17 12.20 26.21
N ARG A 6 18.89 11.89 26.41
CA ARG A 6 18.08 11.20 25.41
C ARG A 6 17.70 12.23 24.34
N PRO A 7 18.08 12.04 23.06
CA PRO A 7 17.77 13.02 22.03
C PRO A 7 16.25 13.21 21.92
N THR A 8 15.80 14.44 22.18
CA THR A 8 14.40 14.84 22.05
C THR A 8 14.03 14.77 20.57
N ARG A 9 13.12 13.86 20.20
CA ARG A 9 12.61 13.81 18.83
C ARG A 9 11.88 15.11 18.55
N LYS A 10 12.36 15.88 17.56
CA LYS A 10 11.59 16.99 17.01
C LYS A 10 10.44 16.38 16.22
N ASN A 11 9.23 16.51 16.74
CA ASN A 11 8.03 16.12 16.00
C ASN A 11 7.85 17.10 14.85
N LEU A 12 7.53 16.57 13.67
CA LEU A 12 7.07 17.41 12.57
C LEU A 12 5.71 17.98 12.98
N SER A 13 5.59 19.30 13.04
CA SER A 13 4.31 19.93 13.34
C SER A 13 3.33 19.67 12.21
N LEU A 14 2.12 19.23 12.55
CA LEU A 14 1.01 19.16 11.58
C LEU A 14 0.76 20.56 11.02
N THR A 15 0.62 20.65 9.71
CA THR A 15 0.24 21.87 9.02
C THR A 15 -1.25 22.14 9.21
N THR A 16 -1.68 23.37 8.92
CA THR A 16 -3.11 23.73 8.91
C THR A 16 -3.92 22.88 7.94
N GLN A 17 -3.31 22.40 6.85
CA GLN A 17 -3.97 21.54 5.88
C GLN A 17 -4.19 20.14 6.47
N ASP A 18 -3.18 19.57 7.13
CA ASP A 18 -3.28 18.25 7.76
C ASP A 18 -4.43 18.20 8.78
N LEU A 19 -4.60 19.26 9.56
CA LEU A 19 -5.69 19.37 10.54
C LEU A 19 -7.08 19.40 9.86
N LYS A 20 -7.21 20.08 8.72
CA LYS A 20 -8.47 20.11 7.96
C LYS A 20 -8.79 18.74 7.37
N ASP A 21 -7.78 18.07 6.83
CA ASP A 21 -7.93 16.76 6.22
C ASP A 21 -8.30 15.72 7.28
N LEU A 22 -7.69 15.78 8.48
CA LEU A 22 -8.08 14.94 9.61
C LEU A 22 -9.51 15.20 10.07
N GLU A 23 -9.94 16.46 10.12
CA GLU A 23 -11.31 16.79 10.49
C GLU A 23 -12.32 16.28 9.45
N LEU A 24 -12.01 16.39 8.16
CA LEU A 24 -12.81 15.80 7.09
C LEU A 24 -12.90 14.28 7.21
N LEU A 25 -11.76 13.62 7.43
CA LEU A 25 -11.70 12.17 7.62
C LEU A 25 -12.47 11.74 8.87
N LYS A 26 -12.59 12.56 9.90
CA LYS A 26 -13.37 12.24 11.10
C LYS A 26 -14.84 12.54 10.98
N THR A 27 -15.24 13.62 10.30
CA THR A 27 -16.63 14.10 10.29
C THR A 27 -17.42 13.63 9.08
N SER A 28 -16.78 13.48 7.92
CA SER A 28 -17.46 13.09 6.68
C SER A 28 -17.61 11.56 6.60
N PRO A 29 -18.84 11.02 6.52
CA PRO A 29 -19.08 9.59 6.33
C PRO A 29 -18.44 9.04 5.06
N ALA A 30 -18.49 9.81 3.96
CA ALA A 30 -17.88 9.41 2.68
C ALA A 30 -16.36 9.21 2.78
N HIS A 31 -15.64 10.16 3.41
CA HIS A 31 -14.19 10.06 3.62
C HIS A 31 -13.83 8.92 4.57
N ARG A 32 -14.60 8.69 5.64
CA ARG A 32 -14.42 7.52 6.53
C ARG A 32 -14.59 6.21 5.78
N SER A 33 -15.63 6.08 4.96
CA SER A 33 -15.88 4.87 4.17
C SER A 33 -14.75 4.62 3.20
N ALA A 34 -14.33 5.64 2.43
CA ALA A 34 -13.25 5.52 1.47
C ALA A 34 -11.92 5.11 2.13
N LEU A 35 -11.56 5.75 3.26
CA LEU A 35 -10.36 5.36 4.00
C LEU A 35 -10.48 3.94 4.56
N GLY A 36 -11.65 3.56 5.04
CA GLY A 36 -11.90 2.22 5.56
C GLY A 36 -11.80 1.13 4.50
N GLU A 37 -12.35 1.38 3.31
CA GLU A 37 -12.20 0.52 2.14
C GLU A 37 -10.74 0.38 1.72
N LEU A 38 -9.97 1.47 1.81
CA LEU A 38 -8.53 1.40 1.62
C LEU A 38 -7.97 0.46 2.69
N VAL A 39 -8.02 0.73 3.98
CA VAL A 39 -7.31 -0.14 4.95
C VAL A 39 -7.92 -1.54 5.16
N GLY A 40 -9.13 -1.83 4.67
CA GLY A 40 -9.90 -3.03 5.04
C GLY A 40 -10.51 -2.94 6.45
N GLU A 41 -10.38 -1.76 7.05
CA GLU A 41 -10.80 -1.26 8.36
C GLU A 41 -12.15 -0.54 8.39
N GLN A 42 -13.19 -0.95 9.13
CA GLN A 42 -14.34 -0.05 9.28
C GLN A 42 -14.01 1.08 10.27
N LEU A 43 -13.83 2.32 9.77
CA LEU A 43 -13.71 3.51 10.62
C LEU A 43 -15.09 4.05 11.01
N VAL A 44 -15.28 4.28 12.30
CA VAL A 44 -16.48 4.88 12.88
C VAL A 44 -16.24 6.33 13.28
N GLU A 45 -17.29 7.11 13.48
CA GLU A 45 -17.18 8.52 13.87
C GLU A 45 -16.49 8.72 15.22
N SER A 46 -16.63 7.75 16.13
CA SER A 46 -15.97 7.74 17.44
C SER A 46 -14.50 7.28 17.39
N SER A 47 -13.94 6.99 16.21
CA SER A 47 -12.54 6.62 16.08
C SER A 47 -11.65 7.77 16.57
N SER A 48 -10.62 7.42 17.34
CA SER A 48 -9.66 8.42 17.82
C SER A 48 -8.86 9.01 16.66
N GLU A 49 -8.37 10.23 16.81
CA GLU A 49 -7.50 10.86 15.82
C GLU A 49 -6.26 10.02 15.52
N ALA A 50 -5.69 9.39 16.55
CA ALA A 50 -4.58 8.46 16.39
C ALA A 50 -4.93 7.24 15.53
N ALA A 51 -6.15 6.70 15.68
CA ALA A 51 -6.62 5.59 14.85
C ALA A 51 -6.81 6.01 13.38
N VAL A 52 -7.38 7.20 13.15
CA VAL A 52 -7.52 7.75 11.79
C VAL A 52 -6.16 8.01 11.15
N MET A 53 -5.22 8.62 11.89
CA MET A 53 -3.84 8.83 11.46
C MET A 53 -3.12 7.52 11.13
N HIS A 54 -3.32 6.49 11.95
CA HIS A 54 -2.74 5.17 11.71
C HIS A 54 -3.29 4.56 10.42
N ALA A 55 -4.60 4.62 10.19
CA ALA A 55 -5.22 4.14 8.96
C ALA A 55 -4.71 4.89 7.71
N VAL A 56 -4.55 6.21 7.78
CA VAL A 56 -3.94 7.00 6.70
C VAL A 56 -2.52 6.52 6.41
N TRP A 57 -1.73 6.30 7.46
CA TRP A 57 -0.36 5.80 7.31
C TRP A 57 -0.32 4.40 6.69
N GLU A 58 -1.16 3.47 7.13
CA GLU A 58 -1.26 2.12 6.58
C GLU A 58 -1.67 2.13 5.10
N ALA A 59 -2.69 2.91 4.75
CA ALA A 59 -3.12 3.08 3.37
C ALA A 59 -1.98 3.61 2.49
N GLY A 60 -1.25 4.61 2.98
CA GLY A 60 -0.09 5.17 2.27
C GLY A 60 1.04 4.16 2.07
N VAL A 61 1.42 3.42 3.12
CA VAL A 61 2.47 2.38 3.04
C VAL A 61 2.06 1.28 2.06
N ARG A 62 0.79 0.87 2.08
CA ARG A 62 0.32 -0.14 1.15
C ARG A 62 0.33 0.35 -0.30
N SER A 63 -0.12 1.58 -0.55
CA SER A 63 -0.08 2.19 -1.88
C SER A 63 1.34 2.24 -2.44
N VAL A 64 2.35 2.56 -1.62
CA VAL A 64 3.76 2.53 -2.05
C VAL A 64 4.21 1.11 -2.42
N ARG A 65 3.82 0.09 -1.64
CA ARG A 65 4.15 -1.31 -1.96
C ARG A 65 3.51 -1.76 -3.26
N GLU A 66 2.22 -1.49 -3.44
CA GLU A 66 1.46 -1.81 -4.65
C GLU A 66 2.11 -1.17 -5.89
N GLN A 67 2.55 0.09 -5.78
CA GLN A 67 3.26 0.78 -6.86
C GLN A 67 4.59 0.10 -7.21
N ILE A 68 5.40 -0.25 -6.21
CA ILE A 68 6.67 -0.94 -6.41
C ILE A 68 6.46 -2.31 -7.06
N GLU A 69 5.46 -3.07 -6.61
CA GLU A 69 5.12 -4.37 -7.19
C GLU A 69 4.69 -4.22 -8.65
N ALA A 70 3.81 -3.27 -8.95
CA ALA A 70 3.36 -3.00 -10.31
C ALA A 70 4.52 -2.65 -11.24
N ASP A 71 5.44 -1.78 -10.78
CA ASP A 71 6.63 -1.40 -11.55
C ASP A 71 7.59 -2.57 -11.76
N GLY A 72 7.79 -3.40 -10.73
CA GLY A 72 8.60 -4.61 -10.81
C GLY A 72 8.05 -5.63 -11.81
N TYR A 73 6.75 -5.91 -11.76
CA TYR A 73 6.11 -6.80 -12.72
C TYR A 73 6.16 -6.23 -14.15
N ALA A 74 6.00 -4.92 -14.32
CA ALA A 74 6.14 -4.26 -15.62
C ALA A 74 7.57 -4.38 -16.16
N ALA A 75 8.60 -4.26 -15.32
CA ALA A 75 9.99 -4.46 -15.72
C ALA A 75 10.25 -5.90 -16.18
N ILE A 76 9.82 -6.90 -15.39
CA ILE A 76 9.94 -8.33 -15.74
C ILE A 76 9.22 -8.63 -17.06
N ALA A 77 8.02 -8.08 -17.26
CA ALA A 77 7.27 -8.28 -18.50
C ALA A 77 8.00 -7.71 -19.74
N ARG A 78 8.71 -6.58 -19.59
CA ARG A 78 9.52 -5.96 -20.67
C ARG A 78 10.77 -6.77 -21.00
N GLU A 79 11.43 -7.36 -20.02
CA GLU A 79 12.65 -8.15 -20.22
C GLU A 79 12.39 -9.50 -20.89
N GLN A 80 11.19 -10.05 -20.73
CA GLN A 80 10.87 -11.36 -21.27
C GLN A 80 10.57 -11.30 -22.78
N ASN A 81 11.55 -11.71 -23.60
CA ASN A 81 11.42 -11.80 -25.06
C ASN A 81 10.25 -12.74 -25.49
N PRO A 82 9.20 -12.22 -26.16
CA PRO A 82 8.02 -13.01 -26.52
C PRO A 82 8.32 -14.11 -27.56
N VAL A 83 9.42 -14.00 -28.31
CA VAL A 83 9.82 -14.97 -29.35
C VAL A 83 10.38 -16.25 -28.73
N GLU A 84 11.17 -16.13 -27.66
CA GLU A 84 11.74 -17.29 -26.95
C GLU A 84 10.67 -18.06 -26.16
N ARG A 85 9.69 -17.39 -25.56
CA ARG A 85 8.59 -18.08 -24.84
C ARG A 85 7.71 -18.92 -25.77
N LYS A 86 7.41 -18.41 -26.96
CA LYS A 86 6.62 -19.15 -27.96
C LYS A 86 7.37 -20.38 -28.49
N SER A 87 8.70 -20.30 -28.64
CA SER A 87 9.49 -21.44 -29.13
C SER A 87 9.63 -22.54 -28.08
N VAL A 88 9.80 -22.20 -26.80
CA VAL A 88 9.86 -23.16 -25.68
C VAL A 88 8.52 -23.84 -25.45
N SER A 89 7.41 -23.09 -25.51
CA SER A 89 6.06 -23.65 -25.33
C SER A 89 5.68 -24.65 -26.43
N ARG A 90 6.07 -24.39 -27.68
CA ARG A 90 5.83 -25.32 -28.82
C ARG A 90 6.66 -26.60 -28.75
N ARG A 91 7.77 -26.61 -28.00
CA ARG A 91 8.66 -27.78 -27.86
C ARG A 91 8.27 -28.70 -26.70
N ARG A 92 7.44 -28.22 -25.76
CA ARG A 92 6.92 -29.05 -24.67
C ARG A 92 5.71 -29.83 -25.17
N ARG A 93 5.86 -31.15 -25.30
CA ARG A 93 4.72 -32.06 -25.46
C ARG A 93 3.82 -31.90 -24.23
N PRO A 94 2.52 -31.57 -24.38
CA PRO A 94 1.63 -31.44 -23.24
C PRO A 94 1.49 -32.78 -22.51
N HIS A 95 1.44 -32.76 -21.17
CA HIS A 95 1.35 -33.98 -20.34
C HIS A 95 0.13 -34.86 -20.67
N TRP A 96 -0.98 -34.25 -21.11
CA TRP A 96 -2.19 -34.97 -21.52
C TRP A 96 -2.05 -35.71 -22.86
N ALA A 97 -1.01 -35.42 -23.65
CA ALA A 97 -0.79 -36.05 -24.96
C ALA A 97 -0.24 -37.49 -24.86
N ASP A 98 -0.06 -38.00 -23.64
CA ASP A 98 0.37 -39.38 -23.35
C ASP A 98 -0.74 -40.19 -22.64
N GLU A 99 -1.95 -39.63 -22.49
CA GLU A 99 -3.11 -40.26 -21.83
C GLU A 99 -4.07 -41.00 -22.79
N GLY A 100 -3.64 -41.27 -24.03
CA GLY A 100 -4.45 -41.88 -25.11
C GLY A 100 -4.15 -43.33 -25.41
#